data_AF-A0A7K2M972-F1
#
_entry.id   AF-A0A7K2M972-F1
#
_cell.length_a   1.000
_cell.length_b   1.000
_cell.length_c   1.000
_cell.angle_alpha   90.00
_cell.angle_beta   90.00
_cell.angle_gamma   90.00
#
_symmetry.space_group_name_H-M   'P 1'
#
loop_
_entity.id
_entity.type
_entity.pdbx_description
1 polymer ?
#
loop_
_entity_poly.entity_id
_entity_poly.type
_entity_poly.pdbx_seq_one_letter_code
_entity_poly.pdbx_strand_id
1 'polypeptide(L)'
;MAETAAAPSAPPPAASSPLARAEHFVWLTARVLEQRIFAHEFRGGGADPVETALDAYRNEDGGYGHALEPDLRGPVSQPLHTAHALRVLDLIGRCGGARVERVCRYLTAVSTPDGALPAVHPGQRGYPAAPFVPVVDDPPSDLLATGPVVGLLHRNAVWHAWLFRATDFCWQRIESLENSHPYEVEAAVAFLDSAPDRPRAQAAAER
;
A
#
# COMPACT_ATOMS: atom_id res chain seq x y z
N MET A 1 -35.64 -38.83 -51.13
CA MET A 1 -34.44 -38.02 -50.78
C MET A 1 -34.92 -36.93 -49.85
N ALA A 2 -34.81 -37.14 -48.53
CA ALA A 2 -35.22 -36.15 -47.53
C ALA A 2 -34.02 -35.26 -47.21
N GLU A 3 -34.11 -33.97 -47.57
CA GLU A 3 -33.13 -32.96 -47.21
C GLU A 3 -33.15 -32.75 -45.69
N THR A 4 -32.04 -33.09 -45.04
CA THR A 4 -31.84 -32.79 -43.63
C THR A 4 -31.39 -31.34 -43.53
N ALA A 5 -32.30 -30.45 -43.13
CA ALA A 5 -31.96 -29.07 -42.83
C ALA A 5 -31.02 -29.01 -41.62
N ALA A 6 -29.82 -28.47 -41.82
CA ALA A 6 -28.86 -28.25 -40.75
C ALA A 6 -29.41 -27.21 -39.75
N ALA A 7 -29.37 -27.55 -38.47
CA ALA A 7 -29.75 -26.63 -37.40
C ALA A 7 -28.83 -25.38 -37.42
N PRO A 8 -29.38 -24.17 -37.17
CA PRO A 8 -28.57 -22.96 -37.15
C PRO A 8 -27.50 -23.04 -36.05
N SER A 9 -26.27 -22.69 -36.40
CA SER A 9 -25.15 -22.63 -35.45
C SER A 9 -25.45 -21.66 -34.32
N ALA A 10 -25.17 -22.08 -33.08
CA ALA A 10 -25.31 -21.23 -31.91
C ALA A 10 -24.51 -19.91 -32.10
N PRO A 11 -25.04 -18.77 -31.63
CA PRO A 11 -24.33 -17.50 -31.71
C PRO A 11 -22.99 -17.60 -30.95
N PRO A 12 -21.95 -16.89 -31.40
CA PRO A 12 -20.68 -16.87 -30.69
C PRO A 12 -20.88 -16.37 -29.25
N PRO A 13 -20.13 -16.91 -28.26
CA PRO A 13 -20.26 -16.47 -26.88
C PRO A 13 -20.02 -14.96 -26.79
N ALA A 14 -20.86 -14.27 -26.03
CA ALA A 14 -20.72 -12.84 -25.81
C ALA A 14 -19.31 -12.53 -25.28
N ALA A 15 -18.66 -11.51 -25.82
CA ALA A 15 -17.33 -11.10 -25.38
C ALA A 15 -17.37 -10.78 -23.88
N SER A 16 -16.50 -11.43 -23.09
CA SER A 16 -16.40 -11.21 -21.65
C SER A 16 -16.18 -9.73 -21.33
N SER A 17 -16.96 -9.19 -20.39
CA SER A 17 -16.81 -7.82 -19.92
C SER A 17 -15.40 -7.57 -19.35
N PRO A 18 -14.90 -6.32 -19.34
CA PRO A 18 -13.61 -6.00 -18.71
C PRO A 18 -13.51 -6.49 -17.26
N LEU A 19 -14.59 -6.35 -16.48
CA LEU A 19 -14.63 -6.84 -15.10
C LEU A 19 -14.51 -8.37 -15.01
N ALA A 20 -15.20 -9.10 -15.89
CA ALA A 20 -15.10 -10.57 -15.91
C ALA A 20 -13.70 -11.05 -16.34
N ARG A 21 -13.03 -10.32 -17.25
CA ARG A 21 -11.62 -10.61 -17.59
C ARG A 21 -10.67 -10.31 -16.43
N ALA A 22 -10.89 -9.20 -15.72
CA ALA A 22 -10.11 -8.85 -14.53
C ALA A 22 -10.29 -9.89 -13.42
N GLU A 23 -11.52 -10.29 -13.13
CA GLU A 23 -11.84 -11.34 -12.15
C GLU A 23 -11.12 -12.65 -12.48
N HIS A 24 -11.21 -13.09 -13.74
CA HIS A 24 -10.53 -14.29 -14.19
C HIS A 24 -9.00 -14.21 -14.00
N PHE A 25 -8.39 -13.07 -14.35
CA PHE A 25 -6.97 -12.83 -14.12
C PHE A 25 -6.60 -12.89 -12.64
N VAL A 26 -7.36 -12.21 -11.77
CA VAL A 26 -7.09 -12.19 -10.32
C VAL A 26 -7.20 -13.60 -9.74
N TRP A 27 -8.21 -14.39 -10.15
CA TRP A 27 -8.42 -15.74 -9.61
C TRP A 27 -7.31 -16.70 -10.03
N LEU A 28 -6.70 -16.50 -11.20
CA LEU A 28 -5.64 -17.36 -11.71
C LEU A 28 -4.22 -16.96 -11.26
N THR A 29 -4.00 -15.69 -10.92
CA THR A 29 -2.62 -15.15 -10.79
C THR A 29 -2.34 -14.41 -9.49
N ALA A 30 -3.36 -13.87 -8.82
CA ALA A 30 -3.15 -13.02 -7.66
C ALA A 30 -2.98 -13.84 -6.37
N ARG A 31 -2.34 -13.25 -5.35
CA ARG A 31 -2.25 -13.87 -4.02
C ARG A 31 -3.63 -13.88 -3.38
N VAL A 32 -3.79 -14.68 -2.33
CA VAL A 32 -5.05 -14.76 -1.57
C VAL A 32 -5.51 -13.38 -1.10
N LEU A 33 -4.59 -12.49 -0.68
CA LEU A 33 -4.93 -11.14 -0.25
C LEU A 33 -5.64 -10.34 -1.35
N GLU A 34 -5.05 -10.23 -2.53
CA GLU A 34 -5.67 -9.52 -3.66
C GLU A 34 -6.97 -10.18 -4.11
N GLN A 35 -7.08 -11.51 -4.02
CA GLN A 35 -8.33 -12.19 -4.30
C GLN A 35 -9.46 -11.77 -3.34
N ARG A 36 -9.14 -11.64 -2.04
CA ARG A 36 -10.09 -11.15 -1.04
C ARG A 36 -10.43 -9.68 -1.23
N ILE A 37 -9.45 -8.84 -1.55
CA ILE A 37 -9.68 -7.42 -1.86
C ILE A 37 -10.61 -7.28 -3.07
N PHE A 38 -10.37 -8.03 -4.15
CA PHE A 38 -11.24 -7.99 -5.33
C PHE A 38 -12.68 -8.42 -5.00
N ALA A 39 -12.84 -9.49 -4.22
CA ALA A 39 -14.16 -9.94 -3.79
C ALA A 39 -14.88 -8.88 -2.92
N HIS A 40 -14.16 -8.18 -2.05
CA HIS A 40 -14.69 -7.09 -1.24
C HIS A 40 -15.20 -5.95 -2.12
N GLU A 41 -14.34 -5.41 -2.99
CA GLU A 41 -14.62 -4.22 -3.80
C GLU A 41 -15.67 -4.46 -4.90
N PHE A 42 -15.65 -5.64 -5.56
CA PHE A 42 -16.42 -5.85 -6.79
C PHE A 42 -17.52 -6.91 -6.68
N ARG A 43 -17.55 -7.68 -5.58
CA ARG A 43 -18.50 -8.79 -5.39
C ARG A 43 -19.28 -8.70 -4.07
N GLY A 44 -19.16 -7.60 -3.34
CA GLY A 44 -19.89 -7.38 -2.08
C GLY A 44 -19.42 -8.30 -0.95
N GLY A 45 -18.17 -8.79 -1.02
CA GLY A 45 -17.55 -9.53 0.07
C GLY A 45 -17.35 -8.66 1.31
N GLY A 46 -17.39 -9.25 2.50
CA GLY A 46 -17.12 -8.53 3.75
C GLY A 46 -15.64 -8.18 3.96
N ALA A 47 -15.35 -7.38 4.98
CA ALA A 47 -13.98 -7.00 5.37
C ALA A 47 -13.21 -8.13 6.08
N ASP A 48 -13.89 -9.02 6.82
CA ASP A 48 -13.23 -10.07 7.62
C ASP A 48 -12.32 -11.00 6.82
N PRO A 49 -12.71 -11.50 5.62
CA PRO A 49 -11.83 -12.33 4.80
C PRO A 49 -10.56 -11.60 4.33
N VAL A 50 -10.65 -10.30 4.07
CA VAL A 50 -9.49 -9.47 3.69
C VAL A 50 -8.53 -9.34 4.86
N GLU A 51 -9.04 -8.98 6.05
CA GLU A 51 -8.23 -8.86 7.26
C GLU A 51 -7.58 -10.19 7.64
N THR A 52 -8.31 -11.30 7.52
CA THR A 52 -7.77 -12.65 7.77
C THR A 52 -6.60 -12.98 6.83
N ALA A 53 -6.72 -12.61 5.54
CA ALA A 53 -5.63 -12.82 4.58
C ALA A 53 -4.43 -11.90 4.85
N LEU A 54 -4.68 -10.66 5.30
CA LEU A 54 -3.64 -9.70 5.66
C LEU A 54 -2.88 -10.13 6.93
N ASP A 55 -3.56 -10.75 7.90
CA ASP A 55 -2.96 -11.20 9.15
C ASP A 55 -1.83 -12.22 8.96
N ALA A 56 -1.83 -12.96 7.85
CA ALA A 56 -0.73 -13.87 7.49
C ALA A 56 0.61 -13.15 7.21
N TYR A 57 0.59 -11.84 6.99
CA TYR A 57 1.78 -11.03 6.75
C TYR A 57 2.27 -10.29 8.00
N ARG A 58 1.54 -10.35 9.11
CA ARG A 58 1.82 -9.57 10.32
C ARG A 58 2.87 -10.25 11.19
N ASN A 59 3.82 -9.48 11.69
CA ASN A 59 4.86 -9.93 12.61
C ASN A 59 4.61 -9.52 14.07
N GLU A 60 5.32 -10.15 15.00
CA GLU A 60 5.23 -9.89 16.45
C GLU A 60 5.67 -8.48 16.84
N ASP A 61 6.56 -7.87 16.06
CA ASP A 61 7.05 -6.50 16.25
C ASP A 61 6.01 -5.42 15.93
N GLY A 62 4.86 -5.81 15.37
CA GLY A 62 3.78 -4.91 14.96
C GLY A 62 3.88 -4.42 13.51
N GLY A 63 4.95 -4.78 12.80
CA GLY A 63 5.13 -4.54 11.37
C GLY A 63 4.56 -5.66 10.50
N TYR A 64 4.80 -5.55 9.20
CA TYR A 64 4.39 -6.53 8.19
C TYR A 64 5.59 -6.98 7.34
N GLY A 65 5.61 -8.25 6.99
CA GLY A 65 6.68 -8.93 6.26
C GLY A 65 6.18 -9.82 5.14
N HIS A 66 6.86 -10.96 4.93
CA HIS A 66 6.43 -12.07 4.07
C HIS A 66 6.13 -11.69 2.61
N ALA A 67 6.92 -10.76 2.07
CA ALA A 67 6.79 -10.29 0.70
C ALA A 67 5.42 -9.66 0.39
N LEU A 68 4.80 -8.98 1.36
CA LEU A 68 3.55 -8.23 1.17
C LEU A 68 3.71 -7.16 0.07
N GLU A 69 4.87 -6.52 0.04
CA GLU A 69 5.36 -5.67 -1.04
C GLU A 69 6.21 -6.55 -1.97
N PRO A 70 5.79 -6.84 -3.22
CA PRO A 70 6.49 -7.74 -4.13
C PRO A 70 7.98 -7.48 -4.39
N ASP A 71 8.47 -6.25 -4.28
CA ASP A 71 9.88 -5.91 -4.49
C ASP A 71 10.78 -6.38 -3.35
N LEU A 72 10.21 -6.75 -2.19
CA LEU A 72 10.94 -7.26 -1.04
C LEU A 72 10.53 -8.70 -0.76
N ARG A 73 11.50 -9.58 -0.51
CA ARG A 73 11.25 -10.96 -0.06
C ARG A 73 11.70 -11.16 1.37
N GLY A 74 11.30 -12.29 1.94
CA GLY A 74 11.68 -12.69 3.29
C GLY A 74 10.59 -12.39 4.34
N PRO A 75 10.80 -12.86 5.58
CA PRO A 75 9.81 -12.76 6.64
C PRO A 75 9.88 -11.42 7.39
N VAL A 76 10.95 -10.65 7.22
CA VAL A 76 11.23 -9.47 8.05
C VAL A 76 10.23 -8.35 7.80
N SER A 77 9.92 -7.61 8.87
CA SER A 77 9.10 -6.42 8.75
C SER A 77 9.83 -5.33 7.98
N GLN A 78 9.10 -4.63 7.10
CA GLN A 78 9.64 -3.48 6.33
C GLN A 78 8.65 -2.30 6.31
N PRO A 79 9.14 -1.04 6.22
CA PRO A 79 8.28 0.13 6.06
C PRO A 79 7.32 -0.01 4.87
N LEU A 80 7.80 -0.45 3.70
CA LEU A 80 6.98 -0.62 2.49
C LEU A 80 5.90 -1.70 2.63
N HIS A 81 6.21 -2.82 3.29
CA HIS A 81 5.20 -3.83 3.65
C HIS A 81 4.12 -3.24 4.55
N THR A 82 4.53 -2.49 5.56
CA THR A 82 3.63 -1.88 6.55
C THR A 82 2.76 -0.79 5.93
N ALA A 83 3.30 -0.01 4.99
CA ALA A 83 2.55 0.94 4.18
C ALA A 83 1.47 0.23 3.33
N HIS A 84 1.81 -0.91 2.72
CA HIS A 84 0.83 -1.73 2.00
C HIS A 84 -0.27 -2.24 2.93
N ALA A 85 0.07 -2.73 4.12
CA ALA A 85 -0.92 -3.17 5.09
C ALA A 85 -1.86 -2.04 5.54
N LEU A 86 -1.35 -0.83 5.76
CA LEU A 86 -2.18 0.34 6.09
C LEU A 86 -3.14 0.69 4.96
N ARG A 87 -2.72 0.61 3.68
CA ARG A 87 -3.62 0.80 2.53
C ARG A 87 -4.76 -0.21 2.53
N VAL A 88 -4.47 -1.48 2.81
CA VAL A 88 -5.51 -2.52 2.88
C VAL A 88 -6.46 -2.25 4.05
N LEU A 89 -5.95 -1.85 5.21
CA LEU A 89 -6.78 -1.52 6.37
C LEU A 89 -7.67 -0.29 6.11
N ASP A 90 -7.15 0.73 5.43
CA ASP A 90 -7.94 1.91 5.01
C ASP A 90 -9.06 1.49 4.04
N LEU A 91 -8.72 0.69 3.03
CA LEU A 91 -9.67 0.19 2.02
C LEU A 91 -10.86 -0.52 2.66
N ILE A 92 -10.64 -1.36 3.68
CA ILE A 92 -11.72 -2.09 4.37
C ILE A 92 -12.34 -1.33 5.55
N GLY A 93 -11.97 -0.06 5.76
CA GLY A 93 -12.51 0.78 6.85
C GLY A 93 -12.06 0.36 8.25
N ARG A 94 -10.87 -0.25 8.39
CA ARG A 94 -10.29 -0.77 9.65
C ARG A 94 -8.94 -0.15 10.00
N CYS A 95 -8.59 0.99 9.41
CA CYS A 95 -7.38 1.74 9.75
C CYS A 95 -7.58 2.54 11.05
N GLY A 96 -7.61 1.84 12.19
CA GLY A 96 -7.67 2.47 13.50
C GLY A 96 -7.47 1.51 14.68
N GLY A 97 -7.72 2.02 15.89
CA GLY A 97 -7.69 1.26 17.13
C GLY A 97 -6.33 0.63 17.47
N ALA A 98 -6.35 -0.40 18.30
CA ALA A 98 -5.15 -1.03 18.84
C ALA A 98 -4.23 -1.66 17.77
N ARG A 99 -4.78 -2.01 16.59
CA ARG A 99 -3.98 -2.53 15.47
C ARG A 99 -3.09 -1.43 14.91
N VAL A 100 -3.65 -0.28 14.57
CA VAL A 100 -2.87 0.85 14.05
C VAL A 100 -1.92 1.42 15.11
N GLU A 101 -2.29 1.41 16.38
CA GLU A 101 -1.36 1.82 17.45
C GLU A 101 -0.08 0.97 17.45
N ARG A 102 -0.18 -0.35 17.28
CA ARG A 102 0.98 -1.24 17.17
C ARG A 102 1.80 -0.97 15.91
N VAL A 103 1.12 -0.69 14.80
CA VAL A 103 1.80 -0.28 13.55
C VAL A 103 2.58 1.01 13.77
N CYS A 104 1.99 2.04 14.38
CA CYS A 104 2.69 3.29 14.67
C CYS A 104 3.89 3.09 15.61
N ARG A 105 3.79 2.17 16.59
CA ARG A 105 4.94 1.79 17.44
C ARG A 105 6.07 1.14 16.64
N TYR A 106 5.73 0.22 15.75
CA TYR A 106 6.70 -0.38 14.84
C TYR A 106 7.37 0.69 13.96
N LEU A 107 6.57 1.56 13.32
CA LEU A 107 7.07 2.64 12.47
C LEU A 107 7.99 3.60 13.23
N THR A 108 7.68 3.89 14.49
CA THR A 108 8.56 4.66 15.38
C THR A 108 9.92 3.99 15.57
N ALA A 109 9.96 2.66 15.70
CA ALA A 109 11.17 1.90 15.97
C ALA A 109 12.10 1.77 14.74
N VAL A 110 11.53 1.80 13.53
CA VAL A 110 12.29 1.71 12.27
C VAL A 110 12.52 3.06 11.60
N SER A 111 12.15 4.15 12.27
CA SER A 111 12.36 5.51 11.78
C SER A 111 13.81 5.94 11.83
N THR A 112 14.18 6.77 10.85
CA THR A 112 15.43 7.54 10.84
C THR A 112 15.44 8.58 11.98
N PRO A 113 16.61 9.16 12.33
CA PRO A 113 16.72 10.09 13.47
C PRO A 113 15.83 11.33 13.39
N ASP A 114 15.48 11.78 12.18
CA ASP A 114 14.56 12.90 11.92
C ASP A 114 13.07 12.51 12.04
N GLY A 115 12.76 11.22 12.25
CA GLY A 115 11.41 10.70 12.47
C GLY A 115 10.66 10.30 11.20
N ALA A 116 11.34 10.22 10.07
CA ALA A 116 10.79 9.69 8.81
C ALA A 116 11.04 8.18 8.67
N LEU A 117 10.57 7.59 7.58
CA LEU A 117 10.82 6.19 7.26
C LEU A 117 11.86 6.08 6.14
N PRO A 118 12.81 5.14 6.23
CA PRO A 118 13.58 4.75 5.06
C PRO A 118 12.72 3.94 4.09
N ALA A 119 13.05 3.96 2.79
CA ALA A 119 12.41 3.07 1.81
C ALA A 119 12.59 1.59 2.18
N VAL A 120 13.81 1.22 2.60
CA VAL A 120 14.13 -0.14 3.05
C VAL A 120 14.94 -0.07 4.32
N HIS A 121 14.53 -0.82 5.34
CA HIS A 121 15.26 -0.95 6.59
C HIS A 121 16.40 -1.99 6.43
N PRO A 122 17.59 -1.79 7.05
CA PRO A 122 18.75 -2.66 6.86
C PRO A 122 18.51 -4.15 7.19
N GLY A 123 17.47 -4.44 7.98
CA GLY A 123 16.99 -5.79 8.25
C GLY A 123 16.59 -6.60 7.01
N GLN A 124 16.43 -5.98 5.84
CA GLN A 124 16.22 -6.68 4.55
C GLN A 124 17.43 -7.52 4.14
N ARG A 125 18.62 -7.21 4.68
CA ARG A 125 19.86 -7.90 4.34
C ARG A 125 19.74 -9.41 4.54
N GLY A 126 20.22 -10.15 3.54
CA GLY A 126 20.13 -11.61 3.51
C GLY A 126 18.86 -12.14 2.84
N TYR A 127 17.91 -11.29 2.49
CA TYR A 127 16.74 -11.66 1.70
C TYR A 127 16.74 -10.98 0.33
N PRO A 128 16.22 -11.65 -0.72
CA PRO A 128 16.12 -11.05 -2.04
C PRO A 128 15.30 -9.76 -2.03
N ALA A 129 15.74 -8.78 -2.79
CA ALA A 129 15.00 -7.57 -3.13
C ALA A 129 15.08 -7.36 -4.64
N ALA A 130 14.20 -6.53 -5.19
CA ALA A 130 14.27 -6.16 -6.59
C ALA A 130 15.63 -5.52 -6.91
N PRO A 131 16.20 -5.73 -8.11
CA PRO A 131 17.58 -5.31 -8.44
C PRO A 131 17.85 -3.80 -8.32
N PHE A 132 16.79 -2.99 -8.39
CA PHE A 132 16.84 -1.53 -8.30
C PHE A 132 16.62 -1.00 -6.87
N VAL A 133 16.47 -1.89 -5.89
CA VAL A 133 16.24 -1.53 -4.47
C VAL A 133 17.54 -1.72 -3.68
N PRO A 134 18.25 -0.63 -3.35
CA PRO A 134 19.48 -0.74 -2.57
C PRO A 134 19.18 -1.09 -1.12
N VAL A 135 19.98 -2.00 -0.54
CA VAL A 135 19.97 -2.30 0.90
C VAL A 135 21.27 -1.79 1.49
N VAL A 136 21.20 -0.65 2.19
CA VAL A 136 22.35 0.03 2.81
C VAL A 136 22.28 -0.05 4.33
N ASP A 137 23.39 0.24 5.02
CA ASP A 137 23.45 0.19 6.49
C ASP A 137 22.77 1.39 7.16
N ASP A 138 22.87 2.57 6.55
CA ASP A 138 22.30 3.82 7.06
C ASP A 138 21.43 4.46 5.96
N PRO A 139 20.21 3.93 5.74
CA PRO A 139 19.34 4.43 4.69
C PRO A 139 18.79 5.82 5.05
N PRO A 140 18.74 6.75 4.09
CA PRO A 140 18.16 8.06 4.32
C PRO A 140 16.65 7.97 4.49
N SER A 141 16.08 9.01 5.09
CA SER A 141 14.66 9.30 5.11
C SER A 141 14.10 9.41 3.70
N ASP A 142 12.94 8.80 3.44
CA ASP A 142 12.36 8.74 2.11
C ASP A 142 10.89 9.18 2.12
N LEU A 143 10.55 10.11 1.22
CA LEU A 143 9.17 10.56 1.04
C LEU A 143 8.27 9.44 0.51
N LEU A 144 8.80 8.56 -0.35
CA LEU A 144 8.08 7.42 -0.91
C LEU A 144 7.54 6.50 0.18
N ALA A 145 8.33 6.26 1.23
CA ALA A 145 7.89 5.45 2.37
C ALA A 145 7.03 6.25 3.36
N THR A 146 7.36 7.52 3.60
CA THR A 146 6.77 8.32 4.67
C THR A 146 5.43 8.94 4.27
N GLY A 147 5.36 9.57 3.10
CA GLY A 147 4.21 10.34 2.62
C GLY A 147 2.90 9.54 2.60
N PRO A 148 2.85 8.39 1.90
CA PRO A 148 1.63 7.58 1.82
C PRO A 148 1.15 7.07 3.19
N VAL A 149 2.08 6.71 4.09
CA VAL A 149 1.75 6.26 5.44
C VAL A 149 1.14 7.39 6.25
N VAL A 150 1.81 8.54 6.28
CA VAL A 150 1.37 9.72 7.03
C VAL A 150 0.02 10.22 6.50
N GLY A 151 -0.16 10.25 5.16
CA GLY A 151 -1.42 10.61 4.51
C GLY A 151 -2.58 9.72 4.96
N LEU A 152 -2.40 8.38 4.90
CA LEU A 152 -3.43 7.43 5.35
C LEU A 152 -3.78 7.60 6.84
N LEU A 153 -2.79 7.83 7.69
CA LEU A 153 -3.02 8.02 9.13
C LEU A 153 -3.80 9.31 9.41
N HIS A 154 -3.48 10.42 8.72
CA HIS A 154 -4.27 11.65 8.81
C HIS A 154 -5.70 11.46 8.28
N ARG A 155 -5.86 10.79 7.14
CA ARG A 155 -7.18 10.48 6.55
C ARG A 155 -8.09 9.76 7.52
N ASN A 156 -7.53 8.86 8.33
CA ASN A 156 -8.25 8.06 9.31
C ASN A 156 -8.29 8.69 10.71
N ALA A 157 -7.90 9.97 10.84
CA ALA A 157 -7.87 10.71 12.11
C ALA A 157 -7.08 9.98 13.21
N VAL A 158 -6.03 9.26 12.84
CA VAL A 158 -5.17 8.55 13.79
C VAL A 158 -4.28 9.55 14.51
N TRP A 159 -4.20 9.40 15.84
CA TRP A 159 -3.27 10.17 16.65
C TRP A 159 -2.15 9.29 17.20
N HIS A 160 -0.89 9.70 16.98
CA HIS A 160 0.28 9.05 17.57
C HIS A 160 1.46 10.03 17.61
N ALA A 161 2.28 10.00 18.67
CA ALA A 161 3.39 10.95 18.86
C ALA A 161 4.43 10.96 17.72
N TRP A 162 4.66 9.80 17.10
CA TRP A 162 5.55 9.68 15.93
C TRP A 162 5.03 10.44 14.70
N LEU A 163 3.71 10.54 14.53
CA LEU A 163 3.09 11.14 13.34
C LEU A 163 3.47 12.63 13.19
N PHE A 164 3.74 13.34 14.29
CA PHE A 164 4.15 14.74 14.26
C PHE A 164 5.46 14.93 13.48
N ARG A 165 6.53 14.22 13.85
CA ARG A 165 7.83 14.33 13.18
C ARG A 165 7.78 13.82 11.73
N ALA A 166 7.07 12.73 11.48
CA ALA A 166 6.88 12.21 10.13
C ALA A 166 6.09 13.20 9.24
N THR A 167 5.12 13.92 9.81
CA THR A 167 4.37 14.98 9.10
C THR A 167 5.25 16.17 8.78
N ASP A 168 6.08 16.61 9.73
CA ASP A 168 7.03 17.71 9.52
C ASP A 168 8.04 17.37 8.42
N PHE A 169 8.56 16.13 8.40
CA PHE A 169 9.42 15.64 7.33
C PHE A 169 8.73 15.71 5.96
N CYS A 170 7.49 15.21 5.84
CA CYS A 170 6.75 15.26 4.59
C CYS A 170 6.61 16.69 4.06
N TRP A 171 6.22 17.63 4.92
CA TRP A 171 6.14 19.04 4.55
C TRP A 171 7.48 19.60 4.08
N GLN A 172 8.54 19.42 4.88
CA GLN A 172 9.86 19.93 4.56
C GLN A 172 10.35 19.39 3.21
N ARG A 173 10.20 18.08 2.99
CA ARG A 173 10.67 17.41 1.78
C ARG A 173 9.91 17.87 0.55
N ILE A 174 8.60 18.06 0.66
CA ILE A 174 7.75 18.55 -0.44
C ILE A 174 8.07 20.02 -0.77
N GLU A 175 8.20 20.87 0.25
CA GLU A 175 8.45 22.30 0.05
C GLU A 175 9.85 22.59 -0.53
N SER A 176 10.79 21.67 -0.32
CA SER A 176 12.16 21.71 -0.85
C SER A 176 12.34 20.93 -2.16
N LEU A 177 11.28 20.41 -2.79
CA LEU A 177 11.39 19.77 -4.10
C LEU A 177 11.73 20.82 -5.17
N GLU A 178 12.93 20.72 -5.74
CA GLU A 178 13.35 21.49 -6.93
C GLU A 178 13.32 20.63 -8.21
N ASN A 179 13.70 19.37 -8.07
CA ASN A 179 13.54 18.31 -9.08
C ASN A 179 12.82 17.15 -8.41
N SER A 180 11.96 16.46 -9.15
CA SER A 180 11.18 15.36 -8.62
C SER A 180 11.33 14.08 -9.44
N HIS A 181 11.24 12.95 -8.74
CA HIS A 181 11.03 11.64 -9.34
C HIS A 181 9.53 11.30 -9.31
N PRO A 182 8.95 10.60 -10.30
CA PRO A 182 7.52 10.25 -10.30
C PRO A 182 7.01 9.64 -8.99
N TYR A 183 7.79 8.75 -8.37
CA TYR A 183 7.46 8.16 -7.07
C TYR A 183 7.41 9.18 -5.92
N GLU A 184 8.28 10.19 -5.93
CA GLU A 184 8.23 11.26 -4.92
C GLU A 184 7.00 12.15 -5.12
N VAL A 185 6.60 12.41 -6.37
CA VAL A 185 5.36 13.15 -6.68
C VAL A 185 4.14 12.35 -6.23
N GLU A 186 4.07 11.07 -6.54
CA GLU A 186 2.98 10.18 -6.08
C GLU A 186 2.87 10.20 -4.55
N ALA A 187 4.00 10.10 -3.86
CA ALA A 187 4.07 10.13 -2.41
C ALA A 187 3.68 11.50 -1.82
N ALA A 188 4.08 12.59 -2.47
CA ALA A 188 3.68 13.93 -2.10
C ALA A 188 2.16 14.10 -2.22
N VAL A 189 1.57 13.69 -3.35
CA VAL A 189 0.12 13.75 -3.56
C VAL A 189 -0.62 12.91 -2.52
N ALA A 190 -0.18 11.68 -2.26
CA ALA A 190 -0.80 10.81 -1.26
C ALA A 190 -0.83 11.44 0.14
N PHE A 191 0.21 12.19 0.51
CA PHE A 191 0.23 12.97 1.74
C PHE A 191 -0.69 14.20 1.66
N LEU A 192 -0.53 15.03 0.63
CA LEU A 192 -1.24 16.31 0.47
C LEU A 192 -2.76 16.13 0.36
N ASP A 193 -3.23 15.04 -0.25
CA ASP A 193 -4.67 14.71 -0.34
C ASP A 193 -5.34 14.57 1.03
N SER A 194 -4.57 14.15 2.05
CA SER A 194 -5.08 13.85 3.39
C SER A 194 -4.50 14.75 4.48
N ALA A 195 -3.58 15.66 4.15
CA ALA A 195 -2.98 16.59 5.09
C ALA A 195 -4.05 17.47 5.77
N PRO A 196 -4.03 17.66 7.11
CA PRO A 196 -5.05 18.43 7.81
C PRO A 196 -5.09 19.92 7.44
N ASP A 197 -3.94 20.53 7.16
CA ASP A 197 -3.84 21.92 6.69
C ASP A 197 -4.15 22.01 5.19
N ARG A 198 -5.45 22.11 4.88
CA ARG A 198 -5.93 22.13 3.48
C ARG A 198 -5.41 23.32 2.68
N PRO A 199 -5.38 24.56 3.19
CA PRO A 199 -4.80 25.69 2.46
C PRO A 199 -3.32 25.49 2.12
N ARG A 200 -2.50 25.01 3.06
CA ARG A 200 -1.07 24.72 2.80
C ARG A 200 -0.93 23.60 1.78
N ALA A 201 -1.77 22.57 1.85
CA ALA A 201 -1.71 21.44 0.94
C ALA A 201 -2.01 21.85 -0.51
N GLN A 202 -3.04 22.67 -0.71
CA GLN A 202 -3.40 23.20 -2.03
C GLN A 202 -2.27 24.06 -2.61
N ALA A 203 -1.70 24.97 -1.81
CA ALA A 203 -0.60 25.82 -2.25
C ALA A 203 0.66 25.02 -2.61
N ALA A 204 0.94 23.93 -1.89
CA ALA A 204 2.05 23.03 -2.21
C ALA A 204 1.81 22.21 -3.49
N ALA A 205 0.57 21.82 -3.77
CA ALA A 205 0.22 21.03 -4.96
C ALA A 205 0.22 21.85 -6.27
N GLU A 206 0.12 23.19 -6.18
CA GLU A 206 0.14 24.10 -7.33
C GLU A 206 1.56 24.44 -7.83
N ARG A 207 2.60 24.06 -7.09
CA ARG A 207 4.01 24.26 -7.44
C ARG A 207 4.53 23.21 -8.41
#